data_AF-A0A2V8Q6Q9-F1
#
_entry.id   AF-A0A2V8Q6Q9-F1
#
_cell.length_a   1.000
_cell.length_b   1.000
_cell.length_c   1.000
_cell.angle_alpha   90.00
_cell.angle_beta   90.00
_cell.angle_gamma   90.00
#
_symmetry.space_group_name_H-M   'P 1'
#
loop_
_entity.id
_entity.type
_entity.pdbx_description
1 polymer ?
#
loop_
_entity_poly.entity_id
_entity_poly.type
_entity_poly.pdbx_seq_one_letter_code
_entity_poly.pdbx_strand_id
1 'polypeptide(L)'
;MESSSNDLVVRLLKNSSLRTILSKRCFRLEKQKVFLQMRVRRARAVKILGAGLFLTQLLNCSNPNNFMTNNSETTRVAGDPLSIHRRAIIIDMHADTAQRLVDENADLQNRLPDGHFDAVRAKEGGLDAQFFSIWVEPELFGGGGTRAMTRADIQIEAVRNLAAKHPETWELATTADDVRRIAAAGKIAALMGLEGGYAIDEKIENVERYYKLGVRYMSGAWSVSTSWAGSSGDEIGKTRGLTDFGRAVIREMNRLGM
;
A
#
# COMPACT_ATOMS: atom_id res chain seq x y z
N MET A 1 22.33 -27.99 50.68
CA MET A 1 21.41 -26.85 50.94
C MET A 1 21.06 -26.22 49.59
N GLU A 2 20.28 -26.97 48.83
CA GLU A 2 19.77 -26.63 47.49
C GLU A 2 18.28 -26.31 47.65
N SER A 3 17.93 -25.06 47.91
CA SER A 3 16.50 -24.65 47.91
C SER A 3 16.28 -23.18 47.56
N SER A 4 17.22 -22.53 46.87
CA SER A 4 17.13 -21.10 46.55
C SER A 4 16.82 -20.83 45.06
N SER A 5 17.14 -21.75 44.16
CA SER A 5 17.04 -21.49 42.71
C SER A 5 15.65 -21.75 42.10
N ASN A 6 14.84 -22.66 42.67
CA ASN A 6 13.52 -22.98 42.12
C ASN A 6 12.42 -21.95 42.47
N ASP A 7 12.56 -21.24 43.60
CA ASP A 7 11.57 -20.23 44.03
C ASP A 7 11.64 -18.93 43.21
N LEU A 8 12.82 -18.61 42.67
CA LEU A 8 12.98 -17.45 41.80
C LEU A 8 12.29 -17.66 40.43
N VAL A 9 12.34 -18.88 39.91
CA VAL A 9 11.73 -19.26 38.63
C VAL A 9 10.20 -19.28 38.73
N VAL A 10 9.65 -19.80 39.83
CA VAL A 10 8.20 -19.81 40.06
C VAL A 10 7.64 -18.40 40.29
N ARG A 11 8.40 -17.49 40.93
CA ARG A 11 8.03 -16.07 41.06
C ARG A 11 8.07 -15.30 39.73
N LEU A 12 9.03 -15.59 38.84
CA LEU A 12 9.12 -14.96 37.52
C LEU A 12 7.97 -15.37 36.59
N LEU A 13 7.44 -16.58 36.73
CA LEU A 13 6.34 -17.11 35.90
C LEU A 13 4.95 -16.60 36.28
N LYS A 14 4.76 -15.93 37.42
CA LYS A 14 3.45 -15.38 37.85
C LYS A 14 3.24 -13.91 37.46
N ASN A 15 4.25 -13.25 36.88
CA ASN A 15 4.15 -11.84 36.48
C ASN A 15 3.67 -11.72 35.02
N SER A 16 2.47 -11.15 34.81
CA SER A 16 1.79 -11.05 33.50
C SER A 16 2.58 -10.23 32.46
N SER A 17 3.39 -9.28 32.92
CA SER A 17 4.26 -8.47 32.06
C SER A 17 5.43 -9.27 31.47
N LEU A 18 6.00 -10.21 32.23
CA LEU A 18 7.13 -11.04 31.80
C LEU A 18 6.73 -12.18 30.84
N ARG A 19 5.52 -12.73 30.99
CA ARG A 19 4.97 -13.72 30.03
C ARG A 19 4.82 -13.13 28.62
N THR A 20 4.44 -11.86 28.54
CA THR A 20 4.27 -11.14 27.28
C THR A 20 5.61 -10.85 26.59
N ILE A 21 6.67 -10.63 27.38
CA ILE A 21 8.04 -10.40 26.85
C ILE A 21 8.69 -11.72 26.40
N LEU A 22 8.48 -12.81 27.15
CA LEU A 22 9.00 -14.14 26.80
C LEU A 22 8.28 -14.74 25.58
N SER A 23 6.97 -14.56 25.42
CA SER A 23 6.25 -15.01 24.22
C SER A 23 6.65 -14.24 22.96
N LYS A 24 6.86 -12.92 23.07
CA LYS A 24 7.35 -12.08 21.97
C LYS A 24 8.78 -12.43 21.54
N ARG A 25 9.66 -12.83 22.47
CA ARG A 25 11.01 -13.33 22.14
C ARG A 25 11.00 -14.74 21.54
N CYS A 26 10.13 -15.63 22.00
CA CYS A 26 10.00 -16.98 21.42
C CYS A 26 9.49 -16.93 19.96
N PHE A 27 8.48 -16.09 19.70
CA PHE A 27 7.94 -15.90 18.35
C PHE A 27 8.96 -15.29 17.36
N ARG A 28 9.87 -14.43 17.86
CA ARG A 28 10.94 -13.81 17.06
C ARG A 28 12.04 -14.81 16.66
N LEU A 29 12.31 -15.81 17.52
CA LEU A 29 13.32 -16.85 17.25
C LEU A 29 12.79 -17.96 16.34
N GLU A 30 11.49 -18.25 16.40
CA GLU A 30 10.84 -19.24 15.54
C GLU A 30 10.76 -18.77 14.07
N LYS A 31 10.50 -17.48 13.84
CA LYS A 31 10.56 -16.86 12.50
C LYS A 31 11.98 -16.86 11.89
N GLN A 32 13.03 -16.72 12.69
CA GLN A 32 14.42 -16.76 12.19
C GLN A 32 14.85 -18.19 11.79
N LYS A 33 14.35 -19.24 12.44
CA LYS A 33 14.63 -20.64 12.07
C LYS A 33 13.95 -21.04 10.75
N VAL A 34 12.74 -20.57 10.49
CA VAL A 34 12.02 -20.84 9.23
C VAL A 34 12.73 -20.19 8.04
N PHE A 35 13.28 -18.99 8.22
CA PHE A 35 14.01 -18.27 7.16
C PHE A 35 15.37 -18.90 6.82
N LEU A 36 16.03 -19.56 7.79
CA LEU A 36 17.30 -20.25 7.57
C LEU A 36 17.12 -21.63 6.93
N GLN A 37 16.00 -22.34 7.19
CA GLN A 37 15.72 -23.63 6.55
C GLN A 37 15.28 -23.52 5.07
N MET A 38 14.74 -22.38 4.63
CA MET A 38 14.40 -22.15 3.22
C MET A 38 15.59 -21.81 2.32
N ARG A 39 16.71 -21.31 2.90
CA ARG A 39 17.92 -20.95 2.14
C ARG A 39 18.84 -22.13 1.81
N VAL A 40 18.64 -23.30 2.42
CA VAL A 40 19.50 -24.49 2.20
C VAL A 40 18.97 -25.41 1.08
N ARG A 41 17.75 -25.18 0.57
CA ARG A 41 17.12 -26.04 -0.45
C ARG A 41 17.27 -25.57 -1.92
N ARG A 42 18.00 -24.49 -2.20
CA ARG A 42 18.23 -24.00 -3.58
C ARG A 42 19.68 -24.11 -4.10
N ALA A 43 20.58 -24.76 -3.36
CA ALA A 43 21.99 -24.89 -3.73
C ALA A 43 22.41 -26.31 -4.17
N ARG A 44 21.48 -27.12 -4.70
CA ARG A 44 21.77 -28.45 -5.26
C ARG A 44 20.96 -28.72 -6.52
N ALA A 45 21.32 -28.09 -7.62
CA ALA A 45 21.08 -28.59 -8.95
C ALA A 45 22.06 -27.92 -9.91
N VAL A 46 22.56 -28.70 -10.87
CA VAL A 46 23.49 -28.31 -11.93
C VAL A 46 24.97 -28.25 -11.54
N LYS A 47 25.57 -29.43 -11.42
CA LYS A 47 26.96 -29.68 -11.84
C LYS A 47 27.04 -31.10 -12.42
N ILE A 48 27.85 -31.23 -13.47
CA ILE A 48 28.40 -32.43 -14.13
C ILE A 48 27.64 -32.97 -15.36
N LEU A 49 28.28 -32.77 -16.53
CA LEU A 49 28.59 -33.67 -17.68
C LEU A 49 28.56 -32.81 -18.95
N GLY A 50 29.50 -32.80 -19.88
CA GLY A 50 30.69 -33.60 -20.17
C GLY A 50 31.24 -33.07 -21.52
N ALA A 51 32.53 -33.28 -21.75
CA ALA A 51 33.31 -32.68 -22.83
C ALA A 51 33.10 -33.30 -24.22
N GLY A 52 33.46 -32.56 -25.27
CA GLY A 52 34.17 -33.13 -26.43
C GLY A 52 33.62 -32.89 -27.84
N LEU A 53 34.53 -32.43 -28.71
CA LEU A 53 34.66 -32.70 -30.16
C LEU A 53 34.09 -31.70 -31.21
N PHE A 54 34.98 -30.78 -31.62
CA PHE A 54 35.54 -30.59 -32.97
C PHE A 54 34.67 -30.71 -34.24
N LEU A 55 34.73 -29.62 -35.03
CA LEU A 55 35.13 -29.53 -36.46
C LEU A 55 34.06 -29.23 -37.55
N THR A 56 34.44 -28.25 -38.37
CA THR A 56 34.16 -27.98 -39.81
C THR A 56 32.90 -27.24 -40.27
N GLN A 57 33.18 -26.12 -40.96
CA GLN A 57 32.35 -25.44 -41.96
C GLN A 57 32.10 -26.33 -43.19
N LEU A 58 30.97 -26.16 -43.88
CA LEU A 58 30.88 -25.73 -45.30
C LEU A 58 29.42 -25.71 -45.80
N LEU A 59 29.05 -24.55 -46.37
CA LEU A 59 28.11 -24.24 -47.46
C LEU A 59 27.09 -25.30 -47.92
N ASN A 60 25.82 -24.90 -48.03
CA ASN A 60 25.14 -25.04 -49.32
C ASN A 60 24.02 -23.99 -49.54
N CYS A 61 24.15 -23.26 -50.66
CA CYS A 61 23.13 -22.40 -51.24
C CYS A 61 22.06 -23.25 -51.94
N SER A 62 20.78 -22.92 -51.79
CA SER A 62 19.86 -22.83 -52.94
C SER A 62 18.58 -22.11 -52.53
N ASN A 63 18.40 -20.91 -53.11
CA ASN A 63 17.11 -20.25 -53.25
C ASN A 63 16.55 -20.65 -54.63
N PRO A 64 15.25 -20.90 -54.77
CA PRO A 64 14.57 -20.19 -55.85
C PRO A 64 13.14 -19.77 -55.48
N ASN A 65 12.93 -18.46 -55.58
CA ASN A 65 11.81 -17.74 -56.19
C ASN A 65 10.34 -18.06 -55.83
N ASN A 66 9.64 -16.93 -55.73
CA ASN A 66 8.21 -16.70 -55.85
C ASN A 66 7.37 -17.03 -54.62
N PHE A 67 7.11 -16.00 -53.83
CA PHE A 67 5.73 -15.52 -53.72
C PHE A 67 5.75 -14.02 -53.40
N MET A 68 5.56 -13.19 -54.43
CA MET A 68 5.01 -11.85 -54.22
C MET A 68 3.56 -12.05 -53.79
N THR A 69 3.30 -11.96 -52.50
CA THR A 69 2.01 -11.48 -52.01
C THR A 69 2.23 -10.11 -51.44
N ASN A 70 1.79 -9.13 -52.20
CA ASN A 70 1.28 -7.88 -51.66
C ASN A 70 0.21 -8.20 -50.61
N ASN A 71 0.63 -8.35 -49.37
CA ASN A 71 -0.20 -8.02 -48.24
C ASN A 71 0.41 -6.76 -47.65
N SER A 72 -0.07 -5.60 -48.11
CA SER A 72 -0.24 -4.47 -47.23
C SER A 72 -1.27 -4.90 -46.17
N GLU A 73 -0.85 -5.77 -45.26
CA GLU A 73 -1.51 -5.88 -43.99
C GLU A 73 -1.27 -4.53 -43.32
N THR A 74 -2.25 -3.65 -43.47
CA THR A 74 -2.70 -2.81 -42.37
C THR A 74 -3.01 -3.72 -41.18
N THR A 75 -1.97 -4.29 -40.57
CA THR A 75 -1.96 -4.58 -39.16
C THR A 75 -2.15 -3.21 -38.54
N ARG A 76 -3.41 -2.88 -38.21
CA ARG A 76 -3.67 -1.88 -37.19
C ARG A 76 -2.78 -2.31 -36.04
N VAL A 77 -1.70 -1.56 -35.81
CA VAL A 77 -0.86 -1.74 -34.64
C VAL A 77 -1.85 -1.58 -33.49
N ALA A 78 -2.28 -2.71 -32.90
CA ALA A 78 -2.89 -2.69 -31.60
C ALA A 78 -1.84 -1.99 -30.75
N GLY A 79 -2.12 -0.74 -30.36
CA GLY A 79 -1.11 0.15 -29.80
C GLY A 79 -0.37 -0.58 -28.69
N ASP A 80 0.97 -0.53 -28.72
CA ASP A 80 1.81 -1.07 -27.66
C ASP A 80 1.22 -0.65 -26.30
N PRO A 81 0.78 -1.61 -25.46
CA PRO A 81 0.15 -1.28 -24.18
C PRO A 81 1.03 -0.37 -23.31
N LEU A 82 2.36 -0.49 -23.42
CA LEU A 82 3.29 0.40 -22.72
C LEU A 82 3.23 1.83 -23.28
N SER A 83 3.07 2.00 -24.59
CA SER A 83 2.87 3.32 -25.20
C SER A 83 1.57 3.99 -24.76
N ILE A 84 0.49 3.23 -24.52
CA ILE A 84 -0.74 3.78 -23.95
C ILE A 84 -0.50 4.17 -22.49
N HIS A 85 0.08 3.25 -21.70
CA HIS A 85 0.38 3.46 -20.28
C HIS A 85 1.24 4.71 -20.04
N ARG A 86 2.31 4.89 -20.82
CA ARG A 86 3.23 6.04 -20.68
C ARG A 86 2.66 7.38 -21.13
N ARG A 87 1.53 7.39 -21.84
CA ARG A 87 0.84 8.62 -22.27
C ARG A 87 -0.35 8.97 -21.37
N ALA A 88 -0.87 7.99 -20.64
CA ALA A 88 -1.97 8.19 -19.70
C ALA A 88 -1.44 8.80 -18.39
N ILE A 89 -2.32 9.50 -17.67
CA ILE A 89 -2.09 9.82 -16.27
C ILE A 89 -2.56 8.62 -15.46
N ILE A 90 -1.63 7.96 -14.77
CA ILE A 90 -1.92 6.77 -13.98
C ILE A 90 -2.15 7.19 -12.53
N ILE A 91 -3.35 6.87 -12.04
CA ILE A 91 -3.79 7.18 -10.69
C ILE A 91 -4.10 5.88 -9.98
N ASP A 92 -3.42 5.62 -8.88
CA ASP A 92 -3.79 4.58 -7.93
C ASP A 92 -4.65 5.20 -6.83
N MET A 93 -5.83 4.61 -6.62
CA MET A 93 -6.85 5.15 -5.72
C MET A 93 -6.67 4.72 -4.27
N HIS A 94 -5.74 3.82 -3.94
CA HIS A 94 -5.63 3.30 -2.59
C HIS A 94 -4.30 2.55 -2.33
N ALA A 95 -3.45 3.11 -1.45
CA ALA A 95 -2.29 2.40 -0.93
C ALA A 95 -2.11 2.62 0.58
N ASP A 96 -1.96 1.52 1.33
CA ASP A 96 -1.71 1.47 2.77
C ASP A 96 -0.24 1.76 3.13
N THR A 97 0.28 2.89 2.64
CA THR A 97 1.68 3.28 2.82
C THR A 97 1.85 4.42 3.83
N ALA A 98 0.78 5.14 4.16
CA ALA A 98 0.80 6.18 5.19
C ALA A 98 1.15 5.61 6.57
N GLN A 99 0.65 4.42 6.92
CA GLN A 99 0.99 3.74 8.17
C GLN A 99 2.48 3.41 8.24
N ARG A 100 3.13 3.06 7.13
CA ARG A 100 4.57 2.79 7.10
C ARG A 100 5.40 4.04 7.37
N LEU A 101 4.95 5.21 6.91
CA LEU A 101 5.58 6.49 7.26
C LEU A 101 5.55 6.72 8.78
N VAL A 102 4.44 6.36 9.43
CA VAL A 102 4.21 6.62 10.86
C VAL A 102 4.84 5.57 11.77
N ASP A 103 4.61 4.28 11.49
CA ASP A 103 4.90 3.18 12.41
C ASP A 103 6.30 2.59 12.20
N GLU A 104 6.80 2.65 10.96
CA GLU A 104 8.08 2.09 10.56
C GLU A 104 9.12 3.17 10.26
N ASN A 105 8.71 4.46 10.22
CA ASN A 105 9.52 5.57 9.75
C ASN A 105 10.14 5.27 8.38
N ALA A 106 9.35 4.64 7.50
CA ALA A 106 9.78 4.21 6.18
C ALA A 106 10.12 5.41 5.29
N ASP A 107 11.23 5.31 4.57
CA ASP A 107 11.64 6.34 3.61
C ASP A 107 11.10 6.04 2.22
N LEU A 108 9.88 6.50 1.93
CA LEU A 108 9.22 6.27 0.64
C LEU A 108 9.90 6.99 -0.54
N GLN A 109 10.89 7.86 -0.29
CA GLN A 109 11.68 8.45 -1.37
C GLN A 109 12.58 7.42 -2.06
N ASN A 110 13.02 6.40 -1.32
CA ASN A 110 13.99 5.43 -1.77
C ASN A 110 13.37 4.05 -1.97
N ARG A 111 14.00 3.22 -2.82
CA ARG A 111 13.55 1.84 -3.02
C ARG A 111 13.64 1.06 -1.71
N LEU A 112 12.49 0.57 -1.26
CA LEU A 112 12.41 -0.21 -0.03
C LEU A 112 12.75 -1.69 -0.29
N PRO A 113 13.33 -2.41 0.71
CA PRO A 113 13.66 -3.83 0.58
C PRO A 113 12.41 -4.73 0.54
N ASP A 114 11.25 -4.20 0.93
CA ASP A 114 9.96 -4.88 1.00
C ASP A 114 8.81 -3.93 0.60
N GLY A 115 7.56 -4.39 0.79
CA GLY A 115 6.36 -3.70 0.36
C GLY A 115 6.21 -3.62 -1.16
N HIS A 116 5.19 -2.89 -1.60
CA HIS A 116 4.83 -2.77 -3.03
C HIS A 116 4.99 -1.35 -3.59
N PHE A 117 5.22 -0.36 -2.73
CA PHE A 117 5.17 1.04 -3.10
C PHE A 117 6.32 1.83 -2.48
N ASP A 118 6.99 2.61 -3.31
CA ASP A 118 7.96 3.65 -3.01
C ASP A 118 8.11 4.53 -4.26
N ALA A 119 8.76 5.69 -4.16
CA ALA A 119 8.93 6.63 -5.26
C ALA A 119 9.64 5.98 -6.46
N VAL A 120 10.64 5.13 -6.22
CA VAL A 120 11.42 4.50 -7.28
C VAL A 120 10.55 3.55 -8.09
N ARG A 121 9.80 2.66 -7.43
CA ARG A 121 8.83 1.76 -8.07
C ARG A 121 7.70 2.53 -8.75
N ALA A 122 7.19 3.60 -8.12
CA ALA A 122 6.16 4.45 -8.70
C ALA A 122 6.63 5.08 -10.02
N LYS A 123 7.84 5.65 -10.06
CA LYS A 123 8.43 6.23 -11.28
C LYS A 123 8.72 5.20 -12.35
N GLU A 124 9.35 4.09 -12.01
CA GLU A 124 9.59 2.99 -12.96
C GLU A 124 8.27 2.46 -13.52
N GLY A 125 7.26 2.31 -12.67
CA GLY A 125 5.91 1.88 -13.01
C GLY A 125 5.09 2.93 -13.76
N GLY A 126 5.53 4.19 -13.86
CA GLY A 126 4.80 5.26 -14.53
C GLY A 126 3.54 5.71 -13.78
N LEU A 127 3.58 5.67 -12.44
CA LEU A 127 2.52 6.20 -11.59
C LEU A 127 2.68 7.71 -11.43
N ASP A 128 1.59 8.45 -11.68
CA ASP A 128 1.56 9.91 -11.60
C ASP A 128 0.88 10.43 -10.35
N ALA A 129 -0.06 9.67 -9.80
CA ALA A 129 -0.80 10.06 -8.61
C ALA A 129 -1.10 8.85 -7.72
N GLN A 130 -0.97 9.06 -6.41
CA GLN A 130 -1.31 8.07 -5.39
C GLN A 130 -2.25 8.71 -4.37
N PHE A 131 -3.38 8.05 -4.13
CA PHE A 131 -4.14 8.26 -2.90
C PHE A 131 -3.56 7.42 -1.77
N PHE A 132 -2.96 8.08 -0.80
CA PHE A 132 -2.53 7.48 0.45
C PHE A 132 -3.76 7.19 1.31
N SER A 133 -3.95 5.92 1.68
CA SER A 133 -4.99 5.51 2.61
C SER A 133 -4.67 6.03 4.01
N ILE A 134 -5.58 6.82 4.57
CA ILE A 134 -5.57 7.23 5.97
C ILE A 134 -6.51 6.26 6.68
N TRP A 135 -5.99 5.11 7.08
CA TRP A 135 -6.76 4.07 7.73
C TRP A 135 -6.52 4.08 9.24
N VAL A 136 -7.60 3.99 10.01
CA VAL A 136 -7.53 3.89 11.48
C VAL A 136 -8.02 2.52 11.89
N GLU A 137 -7.15 1.75 12.53
CA GLU A 137 -7.44 0.40 12.98
C GLU A 137 -8.48 0.45 14.11
N PRO A 138 -9.73 0.00 13.88
CA PRO A 138 -10.82 0.21 14.84
C PRO A 138 -10.58 -0.53 16.17
N GLU A 139 -9.96 -1.72 16.11
CA GLU A 139 -9.64 -2.53 17.28
C GLU A 139 -8.56 -1.90 18.16
N LEU A 140 -7.58 -1.22 17.56
CA LEU A 140 -6.47 -0.61 18.29
C LEU A 140 -6.84 0.78 18.79
N PHE A 141 -7.60 1.55 18.02
CA PHE A 141 -7.89 2.97 18.29
C PHE A 141 -9.34 3.26 18.72
N GLY A 142 -10.15 2.22 18.93
CA GLY A 142 -11.45 2.33 19.61
C GLY A 142 -12.65 2.59 18.70
N GLY A 143 -12.51 2.46 17.38
CA GLY A 143 -13.59 2.64 16.41
C GLY A 143 -14.20 4.04 16.36
N GLY A 144 -13.52 5.03 16.94
CA GLY A 144 -13.99 6.41 17.11
C GLY A 144 -13.21 7.14 18.21
N GLY A 145 -13.69 8.32 18.59
CA GLY A 145 -13.11 9.13 19.66
C GLY A 145 -11.77 9.77 19.34
N THR A 146 -11.22 10.47 20.34
CA THR A 146 -9.96 11.21 20.22
C THR A 146 -8.80 10.36 19.74
N ARG A 147 -8.74 9.07 20.12
CA ARG A 147 -7.66 8.16 19.71
C ARG A 147 -7.67 7.91 18.20
N ALA A 148 -8.85 7.68 17.62
CA ALA A 148 -9.00 7.52 16.18
C ALA A 148 -8.69 8.81 15.43
N MET A 149 -9.18 9.95 15.93
CA MET A 149 -8.90 11.27 15.36
C MET A 149 -7.40 11.56 15.33
N THR A 150 -6.71 11.41 16.46
CA THR A 150 -5.26 11.62 16.55
C THR A 150 -4.48 10.70 15.61
N ARG A 151 -4.92 9.43 15.47
CA ARG A 151 -4.27 8.48 14.55
C ARG A 151 -4.40 8.91 13.09
N ALA A 152 -5.58 9.38 12.68
CA ALA A 152 -5.78 9.91 11.33
C ALA A 152 -4.93 11.17 11.09
N ASP A 153 -4.91 12.09 12.06
CA ASP A 153 -4.16 13.34 11.98
C ASP A 153 -2.65 13.10 11.80
N ILE A 154 -2.08 12.16 12.55
CA ILE A 154 -0.65 11.81 12.44
C ILE A 154 -0.32 11.26 11.05
N GLN A 155 -1.19 10.42 10.47
CA GLN A 155 -0.98 9.87 9.13
C GLN A 155 -1.11 10.93 8.03
N ILE A 156 -2.11 11.83 8.15
CA ILE A 156 -2.26 12.98 7.25
C ILE A 156 -1.00 13.83 7.29
N GLU A 157 -0.52 14.15 8.50
CA GLU A 157 0.67 14.96 8.67
C GLU A 157 1.94 14.26 8.14
N ALA A 158 2.02 12.93 8.24
CA ALA A 158 3.12 12.17 7.64
C ALA A 158 3.16 12.28 6.11
N VAL A 159 2.00 12.19 5.44
CA VAL A 159 1.92 12.37 3.97
C VAL A 159 2.26 13.81 3.57
N ARG A 160 1.78 14.80 4.32
CA ARG A 160 2.11 16.22 4.10
C ARG A 160 3.61 16.47 4.26
N ASN A 161 4.24 15.88 5.28
CA ASN A 161 5.67 15.98 5.52
C ASN A 161 6.51 15.25 4.47
N LEU A 162 6.04 14.12 3.93
CA LEU A 162 6.69 13.46 2.79
C LEU A 162 6.81 14.43 1.61
N ALA A 163 5.69 15.08 1.24
CA ALA A 163 5.66 16.04 0.15
C ALA A 163 6.52 17.29 0.43
N ALA A 164 6.49 17.80 1.66
CA ALA A 164 7.29 18.96 2.05
C ALA A 164 8.80 18.67 2.08
N LYS A 165 9.20 17.46 2.48
CA LYS A 165 10.60 17.05 2.58
C LYS A 165 11.23 16.72 1.22
N HIS A 166 10.41 16.25 0.28
CA HIS A 166 10.84 15.80 -1.05
C HIS A 166 10.05 16.48 -2.18
N PRO A 167 10.06 17.82 -2.26
CA PRO A 167 9.25 18.57 -3.24
C PRO A 167 9.69 18.35 -4.69
N GLU A 168 10.87 17.78 -4.91
CA GLU A 168 11.38 17.34 -6.21
C GLU A 168 10.65 16.09 -6.73
N THR A 169 10.13 15.25 -5.83
CA THR A 169 9.48 13.98 -6.17
C THR A 169 7.97 14.03 -5.96
N TRP A 170 7.53 14.64 -4.86
CA TRP A 170 6.16 14.59 -4.38
C TRP A 170 5.56 15.99 -4.31
N GLU A 171 4.26 16.09 -4.55
CA GLU A 171 3.52 17.31 -4.31
C GLU A 171 2.07 16.97 -3.91
N LEU A 172 1.53 17.65 -2.90
CA LEU A 172 0.15 17.44 -2.49
C LEU A 172 -0.81 17.89 -3.59
N ALA A 173 -1.80 17.06 -3.90
CA ALA A 173 -2.86 17.39 -4.84
C ALA A 173 -4.22 17.29 -4.18
N THR A 174 -5.09 18.26 -4.49
CA THR A 174 -6.46 18.29 -3.96
C THR A 174 -7.52 18.44 -5.03
N THR A 175 -7.10 18.52 -6.29
CA THR A 175 -7.96 18.69 -7.45
C THR A 175 -7.42 17.86 -8.62
N ALA A 176 -8.26 17.60 -9.62
CA ALA A 176 -7.81 16.96 -10.86
C ALA A 176 -6.78 17.83 -11.61
N ASP A 177 -6.88 19.15 -11.51
CA ASP A 177 -5.93 20.07 -12.16
C ASP A 177 -4.58 20.07 -11.47
N ASP A 178 -4.53 19.92 -10.13
CA ASP A 178 -3.29 19.65 -9.41
C ASP A 178 -2.63 18.38 -9.93
N VAL A 179 -3.39 17.28 -10.04
CA VAL A 179 -2.85 16.01 -10.55
C VAL A 179 -2.24 16.18 -11.94
N ARG A 180 -2.96 16.82 -12.88
CA ARG A 180 -2.44 17.07 -14.23
C ARG A 180 -1.16 17.92 -14.21
N ARG A 181 -1.15 19.00 -13.44
CA ARG A 181 0.00 19.91 -13.33
C ARG A 181 1.22 19.23 -12.72
N ILE A 182 1.03 18.45 -11.66
CA ILE A 182 2.10 17.75 -10.95
C ILE A 182 2.67 16.62 -11.81
N ALA A 183 1.81 15.85 -12.48
CA ALA A 183 2.22 14.82 -13.43
C ALA A 183 3.03 15.42 -14.58
N ALA A 184 2.57 16.54 -15.17
CA ALA A 184 3.29 17.25 -16.23
C ALA A 184 4.66 17.79 -15.77
N ALA A 185 4.82 18.10 -14.48
CA ALA A 185 6.10 18.47 -13.88
C ALA A 185 7.00 17.26 -13.59
N GLY A 186 6.58 16.04 -13.94
CA GLY A 186 7.34 14.81 -13.69
C GLY A 186 7.41 14.41 -12.22
N LYS A 187 6.50 14.91 -11.36
CA LYS A 187 6.39 14.57 -9.94
C LYS A 187 5.27 13.54 -9.71
N ILE A 188 5.08 13.09 -8.47
CA ILE A 188 3.98 12.24 -8.05
C ILE A 188 3.01 13.09 -7.23
N ALA A 189 1.75 13.15 -7.65
CA ALA A 189 0.69 13.77 -6.91
C ALA A 189 0.31 12.91 -5.70
N ALA A 190 0.52 13.43 -4.49
CA ALA A 190 0.11 12.81 -3.25
C ALA A 190 -1.29 13.31 -2.86
N LEU A 191 -2.28 12.43 -2.93
CA LEU A 191 -3.64 12.65 -2.47
C LEU A 191 -3.89 11.83 -1.21
N MET A 192 -4.92 12.18 -0.45
CA MET A 192 -5.28 11.48 0.79
C MET A 192 -6.74 11.09 0.76
N GLY A 193 -7.04 9.90 1.26
CA GLY A 193 -8.40 9.44 1.45
C GLY A 193 -8.58 8.78 2.81
N LEU A 194 -9.68 9.07 3.48
CA LEU A 194 -9.98 8.53 4.80
C LEU A 194 -10.67 7.18 4.66
N GLU A 195 -9.99 6.10 5.02
CA GLU A 195 -10.53 4.75 4.93
C GLU A 195 -11.27 4.38 6.23
N GLY A 196 -12.60 4.36 6.13
CA GLY A 196 -13.49 4.13 7.25
C GLY A 196 -13.80 5.42 8.00
N GLY A 197 -15.09 5.63 8.25
CA GLY A 197 -15.63 6.81 8.90
C GLY A 197 -15.42 6.89 10.42
N TYR A 198 -14.41 6.22 10.97
CA TYR A 198 -14.19 6.18 12.42
C TYR A 198 -13.65 7.50 12.94
N ALA A 199 -12.72 8.11 12.20
CA ALA A 199 -12.04 9.32 12.64
C ALA A 199 -12.94 10.57 12.64
N ILE A 200 -14.13 10.52 12.01
CA ILE A 200 -15.09 11.62 12.16
C ILE A 200 -15.79 11.62 13.52
N ASP A 201 -15.68 10.55 14.30
CA ASP A 201 -16.17 10.48 15.69
C ASP A 201 -17.65 10.93 15.84
N GLU A 202 -18.51 10.49 14.91
CA GLU A 202 -19.94 10.84 14.85
C GLU A 202 -20.22 12.36 14.88
N LYS A 203 -19.28 13.15 14.39
CA LYS A 203 -19.37 14.61 14.30
C LYS A 203 -19.26 15.03 12.84
N ILE A 204 -20.35 15.57 12.30
CA ILE A 204 -20.43 15.93 10.88
C ILE A 204 -19.43 17.03 10.52
N GLU A 205 -19.12 17.92 11.46
CA GLU A 205 -18.12 18.98 11.31
C GLU A 205 -16.70 18.45 11.05
N ASN A 206 -16.40 17.21 11.46
CA ASN A 206 -15.11 16.60 11.19
C ASN A 206 -14.93 16.23 9.71
N VAL A 207 -16.00 16.10 8.92
CA VAL A 207 -15.91 15.90 7.47
C VAL A 207 -15.24 17.11 6.81
N GLU A 208 -15.73 18.32 7.10
CA GLU A 208 -15.12 19.56 6.59
C GLU A 208 -13.71 19.78 7.15
N ARG A 209 -13.46 19.40 8.41
CA ARG A 209 -12.11 19.44 8.99
C ARG A 209 -11.12 18.62 8.17
N TYR A 210 -11.43 17.35 7.88
CA TYR A 210 -10.54 16.48 7.09
C TYR A 210 -10.41 16.94 5.64
N TYR A 211 -11.50 17.45 5.05
CA TYR A 211 -11.45 18.07 3.73
C TYR A 211 -10.45 19.24 3.68
N LYS A 212 -10.46 20.12 4.68
CA LYS A 212 -9.50 21.23 4.81
C LYS A 212 -8.05 20.78 5.01
N LEU A 213 -7.85 19.61 5.63
CA LEU A 213 -6.52 19.02 5.79
C LEU A 213 -5.97 18.39 4.49
N GLY A 214 -6.82 18.22 3.46
CA GLY A 214 -6.45 17.73 2.13
C GLY A 214 -7.07 16.38 1.76
N VAL A 215 -7.95 15.81 2.59
CA VAL A 215 -8.64 14.56 2.28
C VAL A 215 -9.65 14.77 1.14
N ARG A 216 -9.65 13.87 0.15
CA ARG A 216 -10.46 13.96 -1.08
C ARG A 216 -11.28 12.72 -1.41
N TYR A 217 -11.29 11.73 -0.52
CA TYR A 217 -12.39 10.77 -0.44
C TYR A 217 -12.53 10.33 1.01
N MET A 218 -13.70 9.80 1.37
CA MET A 218 -13.89 9.06 2.61
C MET A 218 -14.79 7.86 2.36
N SER A 219 -14.40 6.67 2.84
CA SER A 219 -15.31 5.51 2.89
C SER A 219 -16.08 5.50 4.21
N GLY A 220 -17.37 5.17 4.19
CA GLY A 220 -18.20 5.21 5.40
C GLY A 220 -17.85 4.15 6.43
N ALA A 221 -17.37 2.99 5.97
CA ALA A 221 -16.92 1.88 6.79
C ALA A 221 -15.67 1.25 6.16
N TRP A 222 -14.96 0.46 6.96
CA TRP A 222 -13.94 -0.49 6.49
C TRP A 222 -14.54 -1.90 6.57
N SER A 223 -13.75 -2.95 6.82
CA SER A 223 -14.23 -4.31 7.12
C SER A 223 -15.16 -4.38 8.33
N VAL A 224 -15.18 -3.36 9.20
CA VAL A 224 -16.11 -3.26 10.33
C VAL A 224 -17.04 -2.05 10.11
N SER A 225 -18.30 -2.18 10.51
CA SER A 225 -19.31 -1.13 10.42
C SER A 225 -18.98 0.01 11.39
N THR A 226 -19.12 1.26 10.94
CA THR A 226 -19.25 2.41 11.86
C THR A 226 -20.68 2.46 12.38
N SER A 227 -20.95 3.17 13.47
CA SER A 227 -22.33 3.38 13.98
C SER A 227 -23.31 3.93 12.94
N TRP A 228 -22.79 4.54 11.86
CA TRP A 228 -23.57 5.23 10.85
C TRP A 228 -23.51 4.64 9.43
N ALA A 229 -22.57 3.75 9.15
CA ALA A 229 -22.47 3.03 7.87
C ALA A 229 -22.18 1.54 8.08
N GLY A 230 -22.91 0.70 7.34
CA GLY A 230 -22.71 -0.74 7.31
C GLY A 230 -21.50 -1.16 6.47
N SER A 231 -20.77 -2.15 6.97
CA SER A 231 -19.68 -2.85 6.27
C SER A 231 -20.15 -4.15 5.63
N SER A 232 -19.59 -4.52 4.47
CA SER A 232 -19.78 -5.87 3.92
C SER A 232 -19.02 -6.97 4.68
N GLY A 233 -18.09 -6.57 5.56
CA GLY A 233 -17.20 -7.46 6.31
C GLY A 233 -17.70 -7.87 7.69
N ASP A 234 -18.87 -7.38 8.13
CA ASP A 234 -19.45 -7.77 9.42
C ASP A 234 -20.96 -8.07 9.37
N GLU A 235 -21.47 -8.69 10.43
CA GLU A 235 -22.87 -9.11 10.51
C GLU A 235 -23.83 -7.91 10.53
N ILE A 236 -23.41 -6.83 11.18
CA ILE A 236 -24.19 -5.61 11.35
C ILE A 236 -24.49 -4.96 10.00
N GLY A 237 -23.50 -4.89 9.12
CA GLY A 237 -23.62 -4.20 7.86
C GLY A 237 -24.50 -4.89 6.83
N LYS A 238 -24.86 -6.17 7.03
CA LYS A 238 -25.87 -6.86 6.21
C LYS A 238 -27.23 -6.15 6.20
N THR A 239 -27.55 -5.39 7.24
CA THR A 239 -28.85 -4.70 7.37
C THR A 239 -28.74 -3.19 7.56
N ARG A 240 -27.61 -2.67 8.06
CA ARG A 240 -27.48 -1.24 8.45
C ARG A 240 -27.62 -0.26 7.29
N GLY A 241 -27.02 -0.54 6.13
CA GLY A 241 -26.89 0.46 5.06
C GLY A 241 -26.30 1.78 5.60
N LEU A 242 -26.93 2.91 5.31
CA LEU A 242 -26.65 4.20 5.97
C LEU A 242 -27.76 4.53 6.96
N THR A 243 -27.39 5.00 8.16
CA THR A 243 -28.33 5.60 9.11
C THR A 243 -28.75 7.01 8.66
N ASP A 244 -29.65 7.69 9.38
CA ASP A 244 -29.96 9.10 9.10
C ASP A 244 -28.74 10.01 9.24
N PHE A 245 -27.92 9.77 10.26
CA PHE A 245 -26.64 10.46 10.40
C PHE A 245 -25.70 10.12 9.22
N GLY A 246 -25.60 8.85 8.84
CA GLY A 246 -24.79 8.45 7.67
C GLY A 246 -25.24 9.13 6.37
N ARG A 247 -26.54 9.26 6.14
CA ARG A 247 -27.09 10.04 5.01
C ARG A 247 -26.72 11.52 5.10
N ALA A 248 -26.71 12.11 6.30
CA ALA A 248 -26.26 13.49 6.48
C ALA A 248 -24.77 13.65 6.18
N VAL A 249 -23.93 12.69 6.60
CA VAL A 249 -22.50 12.66 6.26
C VAL A 249 -22.28 12.62 4.74
N ILE A 250 -22.99 11.76 4.01
CA ILE A 250 -22.88 11.72 2.55
C ILE A 250 -23.31 13.05 1.91
N ARG A 251 -24.36 13.70 2.42
CA ARG A 251 -24.76 15.04 1.92
C ARG A 251 -23.67 16.08 2.17
N GLU A 252 -23.00 16.01 3.31
CA GLU A 252 -21.89 16.92 3.62
C GLU A 252 -20.68 16.69 2.72
N MET A 253 -20.33 15.42 2.45
CA MET A 253 -19.30 15.07 1.47
C MET A 253 -19.63 15.65 0.08
N ASN A 254 -20.87 15.46 -0.39
CA ASN A 254 -21.34 16.00 -1.66
C ASN A 254 -21.28 17.54 -1.69
N ARG A 255 -21.63 18.22 -0.58
CA ARG A 255 -21.56 19.69 -0.47
C ARG A 255 -20.12 20.20 -0.63
N LEU A 256 -19.16 19.49 -0.06
CA LEU A 256 -17.74 19.85 -0.08
C LEU A 256 -17.07 19.51 -1.42
N GLY A 257 -17.63 18.59 -2.19
CA GLY A 257 -16.97 18.02 -3.37
C GLY A 257 -15.88 17.02 -3.00
N MET A 258 -16.11 16.27 -1.93
CA MET A 258 -15.31 15.09 -1.57
C MET A 258 -15.71 13.88 -2.42
#